data_AF-A0A519YYQ8-F1
#
_entry.id   AF-A0A519YYQ8-F1
#
_cell.length_a   1.000
_cell.length_b   1.000
_cell.length_c   1.000
_cell.angle_alpha   90.00
_cell.angle_beta   90.00
_cell.angle_gamma   90.00
#
_symmetry.space_group_name_H-M   'P 1'
#
loop_
_entity.id
_entity.type
_entity.pdbx_description
1 polymer ?
#
loop_
_entity_poly.entity_id
_entity_poly.type
_entity_poly.pdbx_seq_one_letter_code
_entity_poly.pdbx_strand_id
1 'polypeptide(L)'
;ALQSWWMKLHVPANFIGYGTFAMSAMVAFAYLVKTHATETRWYKLAPLWLIGVALCFEPLVFRSKPGAEQAMSSYWAIYFGIAAVIVAGILSMRRKLASQLPDFAVLDDVMYKAIAVGFAFFTIATILGAFWAAEAWGGYWSWDPKETWALIVWLNYAAWLHMRLMKGLRGVFAAWWALGGLLVTSFAFLGVNMFLSGLHSYGQL
;
A
#
# COMPACT_ATOMS: atom_id res chain seq x y z
N ALA A 1 -13.34 -14.35 -22.25
CA ALA A 1 -12.91 -14.07 -20.86
C ALA A 1 -13.28 -12.67 -20.34
N LEU A 2 -13.20 -11.59 -21.14
CA LEU A 2 -13.47 -10.19 -20.70
C LEU A 2 -14.95 -9.74 -20.67
N GLN A 3 -15.90 -10.61 -21.04
CA GLN A 3 -17.34 -10.29 -21.08
C GLN A 3 -18.13 -10.83 -19.87
N SER A 4 -17.46 -11.45 -18.89
CA SER A 4 -18.14 -12.00 -17.71
C SER A 4 -18.71 -10.89 -16.84
N TRP A 5 -19.87 -11.18 -16.23
CA TRP A 5 -20.49 -10.29 -15.25
C TRP A 5 -19.65 -10.17 -13.98
N TRP A 6 -18.91 -11.24 -13.63
CA TRP A 6 -18.04 -11.30 -12.47
C TRP A 6 -16.92 -10.28 -12.50
N MET A 7 -16.28 -10.07 -13.67
CA MET A 7 -15.19 -9.11 -13.81
C MET A 7 -15.68 -7.66 -13.59
N LYS A 8 -16.90 -7.34 -14.02
CA LYS A 8 -17.50 -6.01 -13.86
C LYS A 8 -17.74 -5.63 -12.39
N LEU A 9 -17.98 -6.63 -11.52
CA LEU A 9 -18.15 -6.42 -10.08
C LEU A 9 -16.84 -6.58 -9.31
N HIS A 10 -15.99 -7.52 -9.73
CA HIS A 10 -14.68 -7.78 -9.13
C HIS A 10 -13.79 -6.53 -9.14
N VAL A 11 -13.67 -5.87 -10.29
CA VAL A 11 -12.76 -4.73 -10.45
C VAL A 11 -13.11 -3.56 -9.52
N PRO A 12 -14.35 -3.03 -9.48
CA PRO A 12 -14.72 -1.98 -8.54
C PRO A 12 -14.56 -2.39 -7.08
N ALA A 13 -14.92 -3.63 -6.71
CA ALA A 13 -14.73 -4.12 -5.34
C ALA A 13 -13.24 -4.12 -4.95
N ASN A 14 -12.36 -4.50 -5.87
CA ASN A 14 -10.92 -4.49 -5.64
C ASN A 14 -10.36 -3.07 -5.47
N PHE A 15 -10.84 -2.12 -6.28
CA PHE A 15 -10.50 -0.69 -6.14
C PHE A 15 -10.91 -0.13 -4.77
N ILE A 16 -12.11 -0.47 -4.28
CA ILE A 16 -12.56 -0.04 -2.95
C ILE A 16 -11.67 -0.68 -1.87
N GLY A 17 -11.34 -1.96 -2.00
CA GLY A 17 -10.39 -2.65 -1.14
C GLY A 17 -9.08 -1.87 -1.03
N TYR A 18 -8.32 -1.81 -2.13
CA TYR A 18 -7.02 -1.14 -2.15
C TYR A 18 -7.08 0.34 -1.76
N GLY A 19 -8.10 1.08 -2.22
CA GLY A 19 -8.26 2.50 -1.94
C GLY A 19 -8.45 2.77 -0.45
N THR A 20 -9.29 1.98 0.22
CA THR A 20 -9.53 2.15 1.67
C THR A 20 -8.34 1.74 2.51
N PHE A 21 -7.54 0.76 2.09
CA PHE A 21 -6.27 0.46 2.76
C PHE A 21 -5.24 1.57 2.55
N ALA A 22 -5.14 2.14 1.35
CA ALA A 22 -4.31 3.32 1.10
C ALA A 22 -4.73 4.52 1.98
N MET A 23 -6.04 4.76 2.14
CA MET A 23 -6.54 5.76 3.08
C MET A 23 -6.09 5.46 4.52
N SER A 24 -6.19 4.21 4.98
CA SER A 24 -5.69 3.82 6.30
C SER A 24 -4.18 4.09 6.45
N ALA A 25 -3.38 3.76 5.43
CA ALA A 25 -1.95 4.04 5.43
C ALA A 25 -1.64 5.55 5.47
N MET A 26 -2.44 6.40 4.80
CA MET A 26 -2.31 7.85 4.92
C MET A 26 -2.62 8.34 6.33
N VAL A 27 -3.65 7.80 6.98
CA VAL A 27 -3.98 8.12 8.38
C VAL A 27 -2.90 7.58 9.33
N ALA A 28 -2.32 6.42 9.04
CA ALA A 28 -1.19 5.85 9.78
C ALA A 28 0.05 6.76 9.70
N PHE A 29 0.33 7.30 8.53
CA PHE A 29 1.39 8.30 8.35
C PHE A 29 1.12 9.55 9.20
N ALA A 30 -0.11 10.07 9.16
CA ALA A 30 -0.51 11.22 9.98
C ALA A 30 -0.40 10.91 11.49
N TYR A 31 -0.78 9.70 11.92
CA TYR A 31 -0.63 9.22 13.29
C TYR A 31 0.84 9.28 13.71
N LEU A 32 1.76 8.77 12.88
CA LEU A 32 3.19 8.77 13.17
C LEU A 32 3.78 10.18 13.20
N VAL A 33 3.37 11.06 12.27
CA VAL A 33 3.76 12.48 12.30
C VAL A 33 3.32 13.13 13.61
N LYS A 34 2.09 12.87 14.07
CA LYS A 34 1.59 13.38 15.35
C LYS A 34 2.35 12.79 16.55
N THR A 35 2.65 11.49 16.54
CA THR A 35 3.46 10.84 17.58
C THR A 35 4.85 11.46 17.70
N HIS A 36 5.47 11.82 16.58
CA HIS A 36 6.84 12.35 16.55
C HIS A 36 6.94 13.87 16.44
N ALA A 37 5.84 14.61 16.64
CA ALA A 37 5.78 16.05 16.41
C ALA A 37 6.72 16.86 17.34
N THR A 38 6.82 16.45 18.60
CA THR A 38 7.66 17.08 19.62
C THR A 38 9.04 16.43 19.76
N GLU A 39 9.29 15.31 19.08
CA GLU A 39 10.55 14.58 19.16
C GLU A 39 11.63 15.31 18.34
N THR A 40 12.80 15.50 18.95
CA THR A 40 13.96 16.19 18.36
C THR A 40 15.06 15.22 17.94
N ARG A 41 14.95 13.95 18.35
CA ARG A 41 15.99 12.93 18.10
C ARG A 41 15.87 12.36 16.69
N TRP A 42 16.91 12.57 15.89
CA TRP A 42 16.96 12.18 14.47
C TRP A 42 16.72 10.67 14.23
N TYR A 43 17.21 9.80 15.12
CA TYR A 43 17.05 8.34 15.00
C TYR A 43 15.62 7.85 15.25
N LYS A 44 14.82 8.56 16.06
CA LYS A 44 13.39 8.25 16.24
C LYS A 44 12.52 8.77 15.10
N LEU A 45 13.05 9.71 14.31
CA LEU A 45 12.46 10.20 13.07
C LEU A 45 12.92 9.38 11.84
N ALA A 46 13.92 8.50 12.02
CA ALA A 46 14.47 7.65 10.96
C ALA A 46 13.41 6.88 10.15
N PRO A 47 12.31 6.35 10.74
CA PRO A 47 11.36 5.63 9.92
C PRO A 47 10.42 6.54 9.11
N LEU A 48 10.24 7.82 9.49
CA LEU A 48 9.64 8.85 8.58
C LEU A 48 10.59 9.19 7.42
N TRP A 49 11.90 9.20 7.67
CA TRP A 49 12.91 9.31 6.63
C TRP A 49 12.94 8.09 5.70
N LEU A 50 12.73 6.88 6.21
CA LEU A 50 12.67 5.66 5.39
C LEU A 50 11.52 5.70 4.36
N ILE A 51 10.39 6.34 4.67
CA ILE A 51 9.32 6.55 3.69
C ILE A 51 9.75 7.55 2.61
N GLY A 52 10.41 8.65 3.00
CA GLY A 52 10.99 9.62 2.07
C GLY A 52 12.10 9.01 1.20
N VAL A 53 12.94 8.16 1.77
CA VAL A 53 14.00 7.44 1.07
C VAL A 53 13.42 6.34 0.18
N ALA A 54 12.39 5.62 0.60
CA ALA A 54 11.69 4.62 -0.21
C ALA A 54 11.05 5.26 -1.45
N LEU A 55 10.42 6.43 -1.31
CA LEU A 55 9.95 7.23 -2.45
C LEU A 55 11.10 7.61 -3.39
N CYS A 56 12.29 7.89 -2.86
CA CYS A 56 13.51 8.14 -3.64
C CYS A 56 14.15 6.87 -4.23
N PHE A 57 13.80 5.67 -3.74
CA PHE A 57 14.40 4.39 -4.14
C PHE A 57 13.55 3.62 -5.16
N GLU A 58 12.25 3.90 -5.23
CA GLU A 58 11.31 3.41 -6.25
C GLU A 58 11.88 3.54 -7.70
N PRO A 59 12.56 4.65 -8.08
CA PRO A 59 13.24 4.82 -9.36
C PRO A 59 14.33 3.80 -9.72
N LEU A 60 15.03 3.27 -8.72
CA LEU A 60 16.19 2.38 -8.94
C LEU A 60 15.75 0.95 -9.25
N VAL A 61 14.58 0.54 -8.75
CA VAL A 61 14.03 -0.81 -8.94
C VAL A 61 13.37 -0.95 -10.31
N PHE A 62 12.72 0.10 -10.83
CA PHE A 62 12.10 0.11 -12.16
C PHE A 62 13.05 0.51 -13.30
N ARG A 63 14.37 0.49 -13.04
CA ARG A 63 15.44 0.80 -14.01
C ARG A 63 15.67 -0.40 -14.95
N SER A 64 14.64 -0.85 -15.65
CA SER A 64 14.75 -1.97 -16.59
C SER A 64 15.24 -1.51 -17.97
N LYS A 65 16.48 -1.00 -18.10
CA LYS A 65 17.31 -1.11 -19.32
C LYS A 65 18.81 -1.11 -18.98
N PRO A 66 19.55 -2.20 -19.26
CA PRO A 66 21.01 -2.19 -19.18
C PRO A 66 21.56 -1.44 -20.40
N GLY A 67 22.34 -0.37 -20.19
CA GLY A 67 23.07 0.33 -21.26
C GLY A 67 22.90 1.86 -21.34
N ALA A 68 22.09 2.48 -20.48
CA ALA A 68 22.03 3.95 -20.42
C ALA A 68 23.09 4.50 -19.45
N GLU A 69 24.34 4.58 -19.91
CA GLU A 69 25.33 5.48 -19.35
C GLU A 69 24.91 6.93 -19.64
N GLN A 70 24.22 7.54 -18.69
CA GLN A 70 24.15 9.00 -18.61
C GLN A 70 23.81 9.41 -17.19
N ALA A 71 24.55 10.40 -16.70
CA ALA A 71 24.35 11.08 -15.43
C ALA A 71 22.86 11.26 -15.11
N MET A 72 22.49 11.13 -13.83
CA MET A 72 21.14 11.26 -13.28
C MET A 72 20.22 12.11 -14.18
N SER A 73 19.40 11.45 -15.02
CA SER A 73 18.53 12.12 -16.00
C SER A 73 17.76 13.27 -15.33
N SER A 74 17.61 14.41 -16.00
CA SER A 74 16.97 15.61 -15.44
C SER A 74 15.60 15.31 -14.83
N TYR A 75 14.86 14.33 -15.36
CA TYR A 75 13.61 13.82 -14.79
C TYR A 75 13.78 13.30 -13.34
N TRP A 76 14.82 12.49 -13.10
CA TRP A 76 15.11 11.92 -11.78
C TRP A 76 15.63 12.95 -10.79
N ALA A 77 16.44 13.92 -11.25
CA ALA A 77 16.88 15.03 -10.42
C ALA A 77 15.70 15.91 -9.98
N ILE A 78 14.75 16.16 -10.89
CA ILE A 78 13.50 16.90 -10.58
C ILE A 78 12.64 16.12 -9.59
N TYR A 79 12.45 14.81 -9.79
CA TYR A 79 11.67 13.97 -8.87
C TYR A 79 12.28 13.94 -7.46
N PHE A 80 13.60 13.74 -7.35
CA PHE A 80 14.31 13.79 -6.08
C PHE A 80 14.18 15.18 -5.42
N GLY A 81 14.32 16.26 -6.20
CA GLY A 81 14.15 17.63 -5.71
C GLY A 81 12.75 17.88 -5.13
N ILE A 82 11.70 17.46 -5.85
CA ILE A 82 10.31 17.60 -5.39
C ILE A 82 10.07 16.75 -4.13
N ALA A 83 10.50 15.50 -4.13
CA ALA A 83 10.35 14.61 -2.98
C ALA A 83 11.08 15.16 -1.74
N ALA A 84 12.31 15.66 -1.92
CA ALA A 84 13.08 16.29 -0.85
C ALA A 84 12.39 17.54 -0.30
N VAL A 85 11.80 18.38 -1.16
CA VAL A 85 11.03 19.56 -0.75
C VAL A 85 9.77 19.17 0.02
N ILE A 86 9.03 18.16 -0.43
CA ILE A 86 7.83 17.66 0.25
C ILE A 86 8.20 17.13 1.64
N VAL A 87 9.23 16.29 1.73
CA VAL A 87 9.70 15.72 3.01
C VAL A 87 10.20 16.83 3.93
N ALA A 88 11.01 17.76 3.43
CA ALA A 88 11.49 18.90 4.22
C ALA A 88 10.35 19.80 4.69
N GLY A 89 9.32 20.01 3.86
CA GLY A 89 8.10 20.74 4.21
C GLY A 89 7.31 20.05 5.33
N ILE A 90 7.06 18.75 5.20
CA ILE A 90 6.37 17.95 6.22
C ILE A 90 7.14 17.97 7.54
N LEU A 91 8.46 17.79 7.50
CA LEU A 91 9.30 17.82 8.69
C LEU A 91 9.31 19.20 9.33
N SER A 92 9.44 20.28 8.55
CA SER A 92 9.43 21.66 9.06
C SER A 92 8.08 22.03 9.70
N MET A 93 6.98 21.59 9.08
CA MET A 93 5.62 21.94 9.51
C MET A 93 5.00 20.92 10.49
N ARG A 94 5.72 19.84 10.85
CA ARG A 94 5.20 18.72 11.64
C ARG A 94 4.46 19.11 12.92
N ARG A 95 4.91 20.15 13.63
CA ARG A 95 4.26 20.65 14.86
C ARG A 95 2.89 21.26 14.58
N LYS A 96 2.78 22.04 13.50
CA LYS A 96 1.53 22.67 13.07
C LYS A 96 0.57 21.63 12.49
N LEU A 97 1.06 20.64 11.73
CA LEU A 97 0.25 19.51 11.29
C LEU A 97 -0.30 18.74 12.50
N ALA A 98 0.55 18.42 13.46
CA ALA A 98 0.16 17.67 14.65
C ALA A 98 -0.89 18.37 15.52
N SER A 99 -0.86 19.71 15.59
CA SER A 99 -1.88 20.48 16.31
C SER A 99 -3.24 20.52 15.61
N GLN A 100 -3.28 20.32 14.29
CA GLN A 100 -4.52 20.27 13.51
C GLN A 100 -5.10 18.86 13.39
N LEU A 101 -4.30 17.83 13.66
CA LEU A 101 -4.73 16.44 13.57
C LEU A 101 -5.65 16.06 14.74
N PRO A 102 -6.74 15.31 14.49
CA PRO A 102 -7.61 14.76 15.53
C PRO A 102 -6.85 13.88 16.54
N ASP A 103 -7.48 13.59 17.68
CA ASP A 103 -6.89 12.73 18.71
C ASP A 103 -6.52 11.33 18.19
N PHE A 104 -5.52 10.72 18.83
CA PHE A 104 -5.01 9.40 18.44
C PHE A 104 -6.11 8.33 18.41
N ALA A 105 -7.11 8.43 19.27
CA ALA A 105 -8.26 7.53 19.28
C ALA A 105 -9.11 7.64 18.00
N VAL A 106 -9.29 8.86 17.48
CA VAL A 106 -10.02 9.11 16.22
C VAL A 106 -9.21 8.59 15.05
N LEU A 107 -7.89 8.83 15.03
CA LEU A 107 -7.02 8.31 13.98
C LEU A 107 -7.01 6.77 13.94
N ASP A 108 -6.90 6.10 15.10
CA ASP A 108 -7.00 4.63 15.20
C ASP A 108 -8.36 4.11 14.72
N ASP A 109 -9.45 4.80 15.08
CA ASP A 109 -10.80 4.41 14.67
C ASP A 109 -11.03 4.59 13.17
N VAL A 110 -10.55 5.67 12.58
CA VAL A 110 -10.61 5.90 11.12
C VAL A 110 -9.79 4.85 10.38
N MET A 111 -8.57 4.55 10.83
CA MET A 111 -7.74 3.49 10.25
C MET A 111 -8.45 2.14 10.29
N TYR A 112 -9.05 1.79 11.43
CA TYR A 112 -9.81 0.57 11.56
C TYR A 112 -11.03 0.51 10.65
N LYS A 113 -11.85 1.57 10.61
CA LYS A 113 -13.04 1.61 9.76
C LYS A 113 -12.64 1.47 8.29
N ALA A 114 -11.58 2.15 7.87
CA ALA A 114 -11.05 2.05 6.52
C ALA A 114 -10.58 0.62 6.20
N ILE A 115 -9.77 0.00 7.07
CA ILE A 115 -9.28 -1.39 6.86
C ILE A 115 -10.42 -2.41 6.93
N ALA A 116 -11.39 -2.23 7.82
CA ALA A 116 -12.53 -3.14 7.95
C ALA A 116 -13.42 -3.10 6.69
N VAL A 117 -13.71 -1.90 6.18
CA VAL A 117 -14.42 -1.75 4.89
C VAL A 117 -13.60 -2.35 3.76
N GLY A 118 -12.31 -2.04 3.70
CA GLY A 118 -11.42 -2.59 2.68
C GLY A 118 -11.36 -4.11 2.70
N PHE A 119 -11.27 -4.72 3.88
CA PHE A 119 -11.25 -6.17 4.05
C PHE A 119 -12.57 -6.82 3.58
N ALA A 120 -13.71 -6.21 3.89
CA ALA A 120 -15.01 -6.71 3.43
C ALA A 120 -15.10 -6.69 1.90
N PHE A 121 -14.78 -5.56 1.26
CA PHE A 121 -14.80 -5.44 -0.20
C PHE A 121 -13.75 -6.31 -0.87
N PHE A 122 -12.56 -6.42 -0.29
CA PHE A 122 -11.50 -7.27 -0.81
C PHE A 122 -11.85 -8.76 -0.70
N THR A 123 -12.51 -9.17 0.38
CA THR A 123 -13.03 -10.54 0.51
C THR A 123 -14.07 -10.86 -0.57
N ILE A 124 -15.00 -9.92 -0.82
CA ILE A 124 -15.97 -10.04 -1.91
C ILE A 124 -15.23 -10.12 -3.26
N ALA A 125 -14.24 -9.24 -3.49
CA ALA A 125 -13.44 -9.24 -4.71
C ALA A 125 -12.74 -10.60 -4.92
N THR A 126 -12.11 -11.18 -3.90
CA THR A 126 -11.46 -12.49 -3.98
C THR A 126 -12.45 -13.59 -4.35
N ILE A 127 -13.64 -13.61 -3.74
CA ILE A 127 -14.69 -14.59 -4.05
C ILE A 127 -15.19 -14.43 -5.49
N LEU A 128 -15.47 -13.20 -5.93
CA LEU A 128 -15.88 -12.91 -7.31
C LEU A 128 -14.78 -13.26 -8.31
N GLY A 129 -13.52 -13.08 -7.93
CA GLY A 129 -12.34 -13.48 -8.70
C GLY A 129 -12.28 -15.00 -8.89
N ALA A 130 -12.55 -15.78 -7.83
CA ALA A 130 -12.60 -17.23 -7.90
C ALA A 130 -13.74 -17.74 -8.82
N PHE A 131 -14.92 -17.11 -8.77
CA PHE A 131 -16.01 -17.44 -9.70
C PHE A 131 -15.65 -17.14 -11.16
N TRP A 132 -15.00 -16.00 -11.40
CA TRP A 132 -14.49 -15.68 -12.73
C TRP A 132 -13.41 -16.66 -13.20
N ALA A 133 -12.51 -17.08 -12.31
CA ALA A 133 -11.50 -18.08 -12.62
C ALA A 133 -12.14 -19.41 -13.02
N ALA A 134 -13.18 -19.86 -12.31
CA ALA A 134 -13.91 -21.08 -12.68
C ALA A 134 -14.49 -21.00 -14.09
N GLU A 135 -15.01 -19.84 -14.50
CA GLU A 135 -15.54 -19.62 -15.85
C GLU A 135 -14.44 -19.54 -16.93
N ALA A 136 -13.26 -19.01 -16.59
CA ALA A 136 -12.18 -18.79 -17.55
C ALA A 136 -11.24 -19.99 -17.74
N TRP A 137 -10.93 -20.73 -16.68
CA TRP A 137 -9.92 -21.82 -16.66
C TRP A 137 -10.49 -23.18 -16.23
N GLY A 138 -11.77 -23.24 -15.83
CA GLY A 138 -12.42 -24.47 -15.36
C GLY A 138 -12.18 -24.83 -13.88
N GLY A 139 -11.49 -23.96 -13.12
CA GLY A 139 -11.24 -24.15 -11.68
C GLY A 139 -11.28 -22.84 -10.89
N TYR A 140 -11.69 -22.91 -9.61
CA TYR A 140 -11.86 -21.72 -8.75
C TYR A 140 -10.55 -21.11 -8.26
N TRP A 141 -9.49 -21.91 -8.17
CA TRP A 141 -8.18 -21.52 -7.67
C TRP A 141 -7.12 -22.43 -8.25
N SER A 142 -6.04 -21.85 -8.73
CA SER A 142 -4.92 -22.46 -9.44
C SER A 142 -3.55 -22.15 -8.80
N TRP A 143 -3.49 -21.37 -7.72
CA TRP A 143 -2.25 -20.94 -7.05
C TRP A 143 -1.29 -20.17 -7.99
N ASP A 144 -1.85 -19.49 -8.98
CA ASP A 144 -1.05 -18.61 -9.81
C ASP A 144 -0.49 -17.44 -8.98
N PRO A 145 0.51 -16.69 -9.49
CA PRO A 145 1.05 -15.55 -8.77
C PRO A 145 -0.02 -14.54 -8.34
N LYS A 146 -1.05 -14.30 -9.16
CA LYS A 146 -2.09 -13.30 -8.85
C LYS A 146 -2.97 -13.74 -7.70
N GLU A 147 -3.45 -14.97 -7.72
CA GLU A 147 -4.25 -15.58 -6.67
C GLU A 147 -3.44 -15.69 -5.37
N THR A 148 -2.19 -16.15 -5.43
CA THR A 148 -1.32 -16.25 -4.25
C THR A 148 -1.12 -14.89 -3.58
N TRP A 149 -0.86 -13.84 -4.36
CA TRP A 149 -0.71 -12.49 -3.82
C TRP A 149 -2.03 -11.88 -3.35
N ALA A 150 -3.16 -12.22 -3.97
CA ALA A 150 -4.47 -11.86 -3.43
C ALA A 150 -4.68 -12.46 -2.03
N LEU A 151 -4.26 -13.72 -1.80
CA LEU A 151 -4.30 -14.34 -0.48
C LEU A 151 -3.34 -13.65 0.52
N ILE A 152 -2.12 -13.31 0.10
CA ILE A 152 -1.16 -12.56 0.95
C ILE A 152 -1.74 -11.22 1.39
N VAL A 153 -2.36 -10.48 0.46
CA VAL A 153 -3.03 -9.21 0.80
C VAL A 153 -4.19 -9.45 1.74
N TRP A 154 -5.04 -10.44 1.48
CA TRP A 154 -6.16 -10.79 2.36
C TRP A 154 -5.67 -11.08 3.80
N LEU A 155 -4.60 -11.86 3.94
CA LEU A 155 -3.97 -12.15 5.22
C LEU A 155 -3.36 -10.89 5.87
N ASN A 156 -2.82 -9.95 5.09
CA ASN A 156 -2.32 -8.68 5.60
C ASN A 156 -3.44 -7.82 6.23
N TYR A 157 -4.62 -7.74 5.60
CA TYR A 157 -5.80 -7.11 6.23
C TYR A 157 -6.22 -7.83 7.51
N ALA A 158 -6.34 -9.16 7.44
CA ALA A 158 -6.76 -9.96 8.59
C ALA A 158 -5.78 -9.82 9.76
N ALA A 159 -4.48 -9.83 9.49
CA ALA A 159 -3.43 -9.61 10.47
C ALA A 159 -3.57 -8.24 11.13
N TRP A 160 -3.76 -7.16 10.34
CA TRP A 160 -3.94 -5.83 10.90
C TRP A 160 -5.17 -5.75 11.82
N LEU A 161 -6.31 -6.28 11.39
CA LEU A 161 -7.53 -6.32 12.19
C LEU A 161 -7.35 -7.15 13.46
N HIS A 162 -6.65 -8.28 13.37
CA HIS A 162 -6.36 -9.15 14.50
C HIS A 162 -5.45 -8.46 15.52
N MET A 163 -4.39 -7.79 15.07
CA MET A 163 -3.48 -7.04 15.94
C MET A 163 -4.19 -5.94 16.72
N ARG A 164 -5.24 -5.31 16.15
CA ARG A 164 -6.03 -4.32 16.89
C ARG A 164 -6.71 -4.90 18.13
N LEU A 165 -7.02 -6.20 18.12
CA LEU A 165 -7.63 -6.91 19.24
C LEU A 165 -6.58 -7.34 20.29
N MET A 166 -5.30 -7.39 19.90
CA MET A 166 -4.20 -7.79 20.79
C MET A 166 -3.72 -6.61 21.65
N LYS A 167 -3.52 -6.86 22.95
CA LYS A 167 -2.93 -5.87 23.87
C LYS A 167 -1.47 -5.63 23.50
N GLY A 168 -1.08 -4.36 23.37
CA GLY A 168 0.30 -3.95 23.10
C GLY A 168 0.67 -3.74 21.62
N LEU A 169 -0.16 -4.18 20.67
CA LEU A 169 0.09 -3.99 19.23
C LEU A 169 -0.64 -2.77 18.63
N ARG A 170 -1.41 -2.04 19.45
CA ARG A 170 -2.18 -0.85 19.04
C ARG A 170 -1.30 0.41 18.97
N GLY A 171 -1.74 1.39 18.19
CA GLY A 171 -1.06 2.68 18.06
C GLY A 171 0.12 2.62 17.08
N VAL A 172 1.33 2.94 17.54
CA VAL A 172 2.52 3.13 16.68
C VAL A 172 2.85 1.87 15.85
N PHE A 173 2.74 0.68 16.46
CA PHE A 173 3.03 -0.57 15.76
C PHE A 173 2.00 -0.84 14.64
N ALA A 174 0.70 -0.70 14.95
CA ALA A 174 -0.37 -0.81 13.96
C ALA A 174 -0.22 0.23 12.83
N ALA A 175 0.27 1.44 13.12
CA ALA A 175 0.54 2.45 12.11
C ALA A 175 1.70 2.04 11.18
N TRP A 176 2.80 1.53 11.72
CA TRP A 176 3.89 0.99 10.91
C TRP A 176 3.45 -0.21 10.06
N TRP A 177 2.63 -1.09 10.62
CA TRP A 177 2.09 -2.21 9.85
C TRP A 177 1.18 -1.75 8.72
N ALA A 178 0.35 -0.72 8.92
CA ALA A 178 -0.48 -0.18 7.83
C ALA A 178 0.38 0.36 6.68
N LEU A 179 1.52 0.99 6.99
CA LEU A 179 2.48 1.45 5.96
C LEU A 179 3.19 0.28 5.26
N GLY A 180 3.68 -0.70 6.00
CA GLY A 180 4.31 -1.90 5.41
C GLY A 180 3.31 -2.72 4.58
N GLY A 181 2.08 -2.85 5.08
CA GLY A 181 0.99 -3.49 4.39
C GLY A 181 0.58 -2.76 3.11
N LEU A 182 0.81 -1.44 3.02
CA LEU A 182 0.58 -0.70 1.77
C LEU A 182 1.58 -1.15 0.71
N LEU A 183 2.84 -1.35 1.08
CA LEU A 183 3.86 -1.87 0.16
C LEU A 183 3.50 -3.28 -0.34
N VAL A 184 3.06 -4.16 0.56
CA VAL A 184 2.57 -5.52 0.20
C VAL A 184 1.39 -5.43 -0.77
N THR A 185 0.44 -4.54 -0.49
CA THR A 185 -0.76 -4.33 -1.30
C THR A 185 -0.43 -3.73 -2.68
N SER A 186 0.47 -2.75 -2.73
CA SER A 186 0.96 -2.15 -3.97
C SER A 186 1.75 -3.15 -4.82
N PHE A 187 2.55 -4.01 -4.20
CA PHE A 187 3.24 -5.08 -4.92
C PHE A 187 2.25 -6.09 -5.52
N ALA A 188 1.20 -6.46 -4.80
CA ALA A 188 0.16 -7.33 -5.34
C ALA A 188 -0.56 -6.72 -6.57
N PHE A 189 -0.81 -5.40 -6.54
CA PHE A 189 -1.49 -4.70 -7.64
C PHE A 189 -0.59 -4.45 -8.87
N LEU A 190 0.62 -3.90 -8.64
CA LEU A 190 1.55 -3.50 -9.69
C LEU A 190 2.63 -4.55 -9.93
N GLY A 191 3.29 -4.97 -8.85
CA GLY A 191 4.48 -5.81 -8.89
C GLY A 191 4.24 -7.20 -9.46
N VAL A 192 3.10 -7.84 -9.15
CA VAL A 192 2.78 -9.17 -9.70
C VAL A 192 2.66 -9.13 -11.21
N ASN A 193 2.03 -8.09 -11.77
CA ASN A 193 1.90 -7.95 -13.22
C ASN A 193 3.22 -7.60 -13.91
N MET A 194 4.14 -6.91 -13.22
CA MET A 194 5.41 -6.43 -13.79
C MET A 194 6.59 -7.40 -13.61
N PHE A 195 6.63 -8.15 -12.51
CA PHE A 195 7.78 -8.97 -12.11
C PHE A 195 7.51 -10.47 -12.10
N LEU A 196 6.24 -10.89 -12.03
CA LEU A 196 5.88 -12.31 -11.97
C LEU A 196 5.08 -12.70 -13.21
N SER A 197 5.73 -13.37 -14.16
CA SER A 197 5.06 -13.95 -15.32
C SER A 197 4.20 -15.14 -14.90
N GLY A 198 2.87 -14.97 -14.89
CA GLY A 198 1.91 -16.08 -14.91
C GLY A 198 1.35 -16.31 -16.33
N LEU A 199 0.47 -17.30 -16.51
CA LEU A 199 -0.27 -17.64 -17.77
C LEU A 199 -1.07 -16.46 -18.40
N HIS A 200 -0.96 -15.25 -17.83
CA HIS A 200 -1.64 -14.01 -18.17
C HIS A 200 -0.69 -12.90 -18.65
N SER A 201 0.47 -13.24 -19.18
CA SER A 201 1.33 -12.24 -19.84
C SER A 201 0.64 -11.74 -21.12
N TYR A 202 -0.21 -10.73 -21.00
CA TYR A 202 -0.60 -9.85 -22.12
C TYR A 202 0.51 -8.82 -22.37
N GLY A 203 1.75 -9.29 -22.40
CA GLY A 203 2.95 -8.49 -22.62
C GLY A 203 3.54 -8.73 -24.00
N GLN A 204 2.73 -8.61 -25.05
CA GLN A 204 3.21 -8.37 -26.41
C GLN A 204 2.29 -7.35 -27.08
N LEU A 205 2.60 -6.07 -26.83
CA LEU A 205 2.44 -4.98 -27.79
C LEU A 205 3.78 -4.26 -27.87
#